data_AF-K0TIQ3-F1
#
_entry.id   AF-K0TIQ3-F1
#
_cell.length_a   1.000
_cell.length_b   1.000
_cell.length_c   1.000
_cell.angle_alpha   90.00
_cell.angle_beta   90.00
_cell.angle_gamma   90.00
#
_symmetry.space_group_name_H-M   'P 1'
#
loop_
_entity.id
_entity.type
_entity.pdbx_description
1 polymer ?
#
loop_
_entity_poly.entity_id
_entity_poly.type
_entity_poly.pdbx_seq_one_letter_code
_entity_poly.pdbx_strand_id
1 'polypeptide(L)'
;WINLEGNGMSSNESPIIAEFLASNPPLASLLLKGNCFDDADAALLADSLSSNTTLKVLDFDENSIKQEGRLAFLRAMFDVSSLAACASSNHTCRIKGLMPRISDLNNCLQEIYNKWGKIFGMLAFSSEDSFINMALLGGVPTSLMSLMPALLYRAHDQDKESNSEVTDLYFELTNAKRCWKHVGWKYMKHTRSLSRVYGLVRGWVVPSMNV
;
A
#
# COMPACT_ATOMS: atom_id res chain seq x y z
N TRP A 1 17.44 15.64 3.08
CA TRP A 1 16.83 15.54 1.74
C TRP A 1 17.95 15.62 0.72
N ILE A 2 17.81 14.97 -0.42
CA ILE A 2 18.77 14.96 -1.52
C ILE A 2 18.00 15.30 -2.79
N ASN A 3 18.49 16.26 -3.55
CA ASN A 3 17.93 16.66 -4.85
C ASN A 3 18.94 16.35 -5.95
N LEU A 4 18.55 15.49 -6.88
CA LEU A 4 19.30 15.07 -8.05
C LEU A 4 18.46 15.23 -9.32
N GLU A 5 17.51 16.18 -9.33
CA GLU A 5 16.67 16.44 -10.49
C GLU A 5 17.47 16.95 -11.69
N GLY A 6 17.14 16.48 -12.90
CA GLY A 6 17.68 17.03 -14.14
C GLY A 6 19.19 16.82 -14.38
N ASN A 7 19.81 15.79 -13.78
CA ASN A 7 21.26 15.57 -13.89
C ASN A 7 21.67 14.63 -15.03
N GLY A 8 20.71 14.14 -15.83
CA GLY A 8 20.99 13.17 -16.89
C GLY A 8 21.51 11.83 -16.37
N MET A 9 21.20 11.50 -15.12
CA MET A 9 21.56 10.22 -14.52
C MET A 9 20.87 9.08 -15.26
N SER A 10 21.51 7.92 -15.32
CA SER A 10 21.07 6.77 -16.08
C SER A 10 21.33 5.49 -15.27
N SER A 11 21.25 4.34 -15.93
CA SER A 11 21.41 3.04 -15.28
C SER A 11 22.78 2.81 -14.61
N ASN A 12 23.79 3.64 -14.91
CA ASN A 12 25.09 3.59 -14.22
C ASN A 12 24.99 3.98 -12.74
N GLU A 13 24.11 4.93 -12.40
CA GLU A 13 23.98 5.45 -11.04
C GLU A 13 22.93 4.70 -10.22
N SER A 14 22.00 4.00 -10.87
CA SER A 14 20.91 3.27 -10.23
C SER A 14 21.38 2.28 -9.15
N PRO A 15 22.40 1.42 -9.37
CA PRO A 15 22.95 0.53 -8.34
C PRO A 15 23.45 1.27 -7.09
N ILE A 16 24.11 2.42 -7.28
CA ILE A 16 24.68 3.22 -6.19
C ILE A 16 23.55 3.82 -5.34
N ILE A 17 22.52 4.35 -6.00
CA ILE A 17 21.34 4.91 -5.32
C ILE A 17 20.60 3.81 -4.56
N ALA A 18 20.42 2.63 -5.17
CA ALA A 18 19.73 1.52 -4.54
C ALA A 18 20.47 0.98 -3.32
N GLU A 19 21.80 0.82 -3.40
CA GLU A 19 22.62 0.41 -2.26
C GLU A 19 22.53 1.44 -1.12
N PHE A 20 22.63 2.72 -1.47
CA PHE A 20 22.45 3.81 -0.51
C PHE A 20 21.06 3.81 0.12
N LEU A 21 19.99 3.49 -0.62
CA LEU A 21 18.65 3.36 -0.04
C LEU A 21 18.53 2.11 0.86
N ALA A 22 19.11 0.98 0.46
CA ALA A 22 19.06 -0.26 1.25
C ALA A 22 19.73 -0.10 2.63
N SER A 23 20.75 0.77 2.73
CA SER A 23 21.42 1.07 4.00
C SER A 23 20.57 1.88 5.00
N ASN A 24 19.30 2.14 4.71
CA ASN A 24 18.36 2.88 5.56
C ASN A 24 18.93 4.23 6.09
N PRO A 25 19.46 5.10 5.21
CA PRO A 25 20.04 6.37 5.63
C PRO A 25 18.96 7.26 6.25
N PRO A 26 19.28 8.20 7.14
CA PRO A 26 18.31 9.14 7.72
C PRO A 26 17.89 10.22 6.69
N LEU A 27 17.42 9.78 5.53
CA LEU A 27 17.02 10.60 4.40
C LEU A 27 15.50 10.70 4.34
N ALA A 28 14.96 11.91 4.48
CA ALA A 28 13.52 12.11 4.36
C ALA A 28 13.01 12.11 2.91
N SER A 29 13.77 12.69 1.98
CA SER A 29 13.32 12.88 0.59
C SER A 29 14.47 12.69 -0.39
N LEU A 30 14.21 11.98 -1.48
CA LEU A 30 15.08 11.80 -2.63
C LEU A 30 14.33 12.24 -3.89
N LEU A 31 14.86 13.24 -4.60
CA LEU A 31 14.28 13.75 -5.84
C LEU A 31 15.17 13.34 -7.02
N LEU A 32 14.63 12.52 -7.90
CA LEU A 32 15.26 11.97 -9.12
C LEU A 32 14.55 12.43 -10.39
N LYS A 33 13.66 13.42 -10.29
CA LYS A 33 12.83 13.89 -11.39
C LYS A 33 13.67 14.34 -12.60
N GLY A 34 13.24 14.02 -13.82
CA GLY A 34 13.87 14.52 -15.04
C GLY A 34 15.23 13.91 -15.34
N ASN A 35 15.44 12.63 -15.01
CA ASN A 35 16.64 11.88 -15.38
C ASN A 35 16.31 10.84 -16.48
N CYS A 36 17.20 9.88 -16.70
CA CYS A 36 17.09 8.85 -17.74
C CYS A 36 16.92 7.43 -17.17
N PHE A 37 16.37 7.28 -15.96
CA PHE A 37 16.08 5.96 -15.39
C PHE A 37 14.99 5.23 -16.18
N ASP A 38 15.13 3.92 -16.33
CA ASP A 38 14.19 3.06 -17.05
C ASP A 38 13.48 2.04 -16.13
N ASP A 39 12.75 1.09 -16.72
CA ASP A 39 12.02 0.06 -15.96
C ASP A 39 12.94 -0.86 -15.13
N ALA A 40 14.15 -1.16 -15.62
CA ALA A 40 15.10 -2.00 -14.90
C ALA A 40 15.67 -1.25 -13.69
N ASP A 41 15.97 0.03 -13.87
CA ASP A 41 16.39 0.91 -12.78
C ASP A 41 15.30 1.06 -11.71
N ALA A 42 14.05 1.25 -12.15
CA ALA A 42 12.91 1.32 -11.25
C ALA A 42 12.72 0.04 -10.42
N ALA A 43 12.91 -1.14 -11.02
CA ALA A 43 12.83 -2.40 -10.30
C ALA A 43 13.91 -2.51 -9.20
N LEU A 44 15.15 -2.13 -9.54
CA LEU A 44 16.26 -2.15 -8.61
C LEU A 44 16.07 -1.15 -7.44
N LEU A 45 15.56 0.05 -7.73
CA LEU A 45 15.19 1.02 -6.70
C LEU A 45 14.02 0.53 -5.82
N ALA A 46 13.01 -0.10 -6.43
CA ALA A 46 11.85 -0.64 -5.72
C ALA A 46 12.24 -1.75 -4.74
N ASP A 47 13.16 -2.64 -5.14
CA ASP A 47 13.69 -3.70 -4.28
C ASP A 47 14.36 -3.11 -3.03
N SER A 48 15.21 -2.09 -3.19
CA SER A 48 15.81 -1.40 -2.05
C SER A 48 14.78 -0.71 -1.16
N LEU A 49 13.76 -0.09 -1.76
CA LEU A 49 12.67 0.57 -1.00
C LEU A 49 11.86 -0.41 -0.17
N SER A 50 11.74 -1.68 -0.56
CA SER A 50 10.99 -2.68 0.22
C SER A 50 11.52 -2.83 1.66
N SER A 51 12.82 -2.59 1.87
CA SER A 51 13.50 -2.65 3.16
C SER A 51 13.81 -1.29 3.78
N ASN A 52 13.59 -0.19 3.04
CA ASN A 52 13.85 1.17 3.52
C ASN A 52 12.66 1.72 4.31
N THR A 53 12.89 2.12 5.56
CA THR A 53 11.85 2.64 6.47
C THR A 53 11.99 4.14 6.77
N THR A 54 13.09 4.74 6.35
CA THR A 54 13.45 6.12 6.67
C THR A 54 12.98 7.11 5.60
N LEU A 55 12.99 6.70 4.33
CA LEU A 55 12.57 7.52 3.20
C LEU A 55 11.08 7.78 3.25
N LYS A 56 10.72 9.07 3.17
CA LYS A 56 9.33 9.54 3.18
C LYS A 56 8.86 10.00 1.82
N VAL A 57 9.78 10.46 0.95
CA VAL A 57 9.44 10.88 -0.41
C VAL A 57 10.49 10.38 -1.40
N LEU A 58 10.04 9.71 -2.45
CA LEU A 58 10.79 9.47 -3.68
C LEU A 58 10.05 10.17 -4.82
N ASP A 59 10.75 10.96 -5.62
CA ASP A 59 10.20 11.55 -6.84
C ASP A 59 10.99 11.05 -8.05
N PHE A 60 10.36 10.26 -8.93
CA PHE A 60 10.99 9.81 -10.17
C PHE A 60 10.30 10.37 -11.42
N ASP A 61 9.43 11.38 -11.30
CA ASP A 61 8.69 11.93 -12.45
C ASP A 61 9.62 12.32 -13.61
N GLU A 62 9.08 12.40 -14.83
CA GLU A 62 9.84 12.81 -16.03
C GLU A 62 11.10 11.94 -16.31
N ASN A 63 11.09 10.66 -15.90
CA ASN A 63 12.06 9.64 -16.32
C ASN A 63 11.52 8.74 -17.44
N SER A 64 12.33 7.80 -17.94
CA SER A 64 11.94 6.82 -18.98
C SER A 64 11.24 5.57 -18.42
N ILE A 65 10.68 5.67 -17.22
CA ILE A 65 9.98 4.57 -16.51
C ILE A 65 8.57 4.38 -17.09
N LYS A 66 8.29 3.17 -17.56
CA LYS A 66 7.00 2.78 -18.17
C LYS A 66 6.20 1.96 -17.16
N GLN A 67 5.34 1.08 -17.66
CA GLN A 67 4.37 0.35 -16.83
C GLN A 67 5.04 -0.66 -15.90
N GLU A 68 6.03 -1.42 -16.40
CA GLU A 68 6.68 -2.47 -15.60
C GLU A 68 7.46 -1.89 -14.41
N GLY A 69 8.23 -0.82 -14.63
CA GLY A 69 8.95 -0.13 -13.55
C GLY A 69 8.01 0.52 -12.54
N ARG A 70 6.90 1.10 -13.01
CA ARG A 70 5.84 1.59 -12.10
C ARG A 70 5.27 0.45 -11.25
N LEU A 71 4.93 -0.70 -11.85
CA LEU A 71 4.43 -1.87 -11.13
C LEU A 71 5.42 -2.38 -10.08
N ALA A 72 6.73 -2.30 -10.34
CA ALA A 72 7.75 -2.67 -9.37
C ALA A 72 7.65 -1.81 -8.10
N PHE A 73 7.58 -0.48 -8.24
CA PHE A 73 7.35 0.42 -7.11
C PHE A 73 6.04 0.14 -6.37
N LEU A 74 4.96 -0.21 -7.09
CA LEU A 74 3.69 -0.58 -6.47
C LEU A 74 3.80 -1.84 -5.63
N ARG A 75 4.49 -2.87 -6.12
CA ARG A 75 4.70 -4.11 -5.37
C ARG A 75 5.54 -3.86 -4.12
N ALA A 76 6.55 -3.00 -4.19
CA ALA A 76 7.33 -2.60 -3.02
C ALA A 76 6.47 -1.89 -1.96
N MET A 77 5.48 -1.10 -2.38
CA MET A 77 4.55 -0.41 -1.49
C MET A 77 3.37 -1.28 -1.01
N PHE A 78 2.88 -2.19 -1.84
CA PHE A 78 1.67 -2.97 -1.60
C PHE A 78 1.76 -4.34 -2.27
N ASP A 79 2.43 -5.28 -1.60
CA ASP A 79 2.52 -6.66 -2.05
C ASP A 79 1.27 -7.44 -1.64
N VAL A 80 0.43 -7.76 -2.62
CA VAL A 80 -0.83 -8.49 -2.43
C VAL A 80 -0.69 -10.01 -2.54
N SER A 81 0.53 -10.55 -2.60
CA SER A 81 0.78 -11.99 -2.70
C SER A 81 0.40 -12.76 -1.43
N SER A 82 0.56 -12.13 -0.26
CA SER A 82 0.12 -12.68 1.03
C SER A 82 -0.08 -11.56 2.06
N LEU A 83 -0.84 -11.83 3.11
CA LEU A 83 -1.05 -10.86 4.18
C LEU A 83 0.26 -10.49 4.89
N ALA A 84 1.17 -11.46 5.04
CA ALA A 84 2.51 -11.22 5.58
C ALA A 84 3.32 -10.27 4.69
N ALA A 85 3.32 -10.52 3.38
CA ALA A 85 4.00 -9.67 2.40
C ALA A 85 3.45 -8.23 2.41
N CYS A 86 2.12 -8.08 2.39
CA CYS A 86 1.46 -6.77 2.52
C CYS A 86 1.83 -6.07 3.82
N ALA A 87 1.92 -6.80 4.94
CA ALA A 87 2.28 -6.24 6.23
C ALA A 87 3.75 -5.80 6.31
N SER A 88 4.64 -6.46 5.55
CA SER A 88 6.07 -6.12 5.44
C SER A 88 6.40 -5.11 4.35
N SER A 89 5.48 -4.81 3.42
CA SER A 89 5.70 -3.82 2.36
C SER A 89 6.05 -2.43 2.91
N ASN A 90 6.55 -1.56 2.05
CA ASN A 90 6.84 -0.18 2.42
C ASN A 90 5.54 0.61 2.67
N HIS A 91 5.39 1.11 3.89
CA HIS A 91 4.25 1.91 4.33
C HIS A 91 4.62 3.36 4.68
N THR A 92 5.89 3.72 4.52
CA THR A 92 6.46 4.99 4.99
C THR A 92 6.79 5.95 3.86
N CYS A 93 7.09 5.43 2.67
CA CYS A 93 7.54 6.21 1.53
C CYS A 93 6.37 6.61 0.63
N ARG A 94 6.39 7.88 0.20
CA ARG A 94 5.54 8.43 -0.85
C ARG A 94 6.31 8.50 -2.16
N ILE A 95 5.89 7.77 -3.19
CA ILE A 95 6.54 7.69 -4.50
C ILE A 95 5.77 8.49 -5.56
N LYS A 96 6.31 9.63 -6.03
CA LYS A 96 5.75 10.39 -7.15
C LYS A 96 6.28 9.85 -8.48
N GLY A 97 5.54 10.10 -9.57
CA GLY A 97 5.77 9.44 -10.87
C GLY A 97 5.00 8.14 -11.08
N LEU A 98 4.24 7.71 -10.06
CA LEU A 98 3.19 6.71 -10.25
C LEU A 98 2.06 7.33 -11.09
N MET A 99 1.43 6.53 -11.95
CA MET A 99 0.29 7.02 -12.75
C MET A 99 -0.81 7.59 -11.85
N PRO A 100 -1.57 8.61 -12.31
CA PRO A 100 -2.49 9.39 -11.47
C PRO A 100 -3.47 8.56 -10.63
N ARG A 101 -3.86 7.37 -11.10
CA ARG A 101 -4.79 6.47 -10.41
C ARG A 101 -4.23 5.84 -9.13
N ILE A 102 -2.92 5.94 -8.90
CA ILE A 102 -2.22 5.25 -7.82
C ILE A 102 -1.62 6.23 -6.78
N SER A 103 -1.61 7.51 -7.14
CA SER A 103 -1.09 8.63 -6.34
C SER A 103 -1.83 8.86 -5.02
N ASP A 104 -3.01 8.26 -4.84
CA ASP A 104 -3.86 8.52 -3.67
C ASP A 104 -3.61 7.52 -2.52
N LEU A 105 -3.27 6.25 -2.83
CA LEU A 105 -2.69 5.29 -1.85
C LEU A 105 -1.35 5.75 -1.29
N ASN A 106 -0.68 6.56 -2.10
CA ASN A 106 0.58 7.19 -1.81
C ASN A 106 0.44 8.42 -0.87
N ASN A 107 -0.79 8.81 -0.54
CA ASN A 107 -1.09 10.09 0.11
C ASN A 107 -1.44 9.98 1.60
N CYS A 108 -0.96 8.95 2.31
CA CYS A 108 -1.18 8.84 3.75
C CYS A 108 -0.07 9.56 4.54
N LEU A 109 -0.44 10.46 5.45
CA LEU A 109 0.51 11.23 6.27
C LEU A 109 1.04 10.47 7.49
N GLN A 110 0.44 9.32 7.85
CA GLN A 110 0.92 8.49 8.95
C GLN A 110 1.07 7.03 8.52
N GLU A 111 2.24 6.46 8.80
CA GLU A 111 2.67 5.12 8.40
C GLU A 111 1.71 4.02 8.86
N ILE A 112 1.22 4.15 10.10
CA ILE A 112 0.31 3.17 10.68
C ILE A 112 -1.00 3.09 9.89
N TYR A 113 -1.56 4.23 9.46
CA TYR A 113 -2.79 4.25 8.67
C TYR A 113 -2.57 3.71 7.26
N ASN A 114 -1.44 4.03 6.64
CA ASN A 114 -1.09 3.50 5.33
C ASN A 114 -1.04 1.97 5.34
N LYS A 115 -0.32 1.42 6.32
CA LYS A 115 -0.17 -0.02 6.52
C LYS A 115 -1.51 -0.72 6.65
N TRP A 116 -2.37 -0.21 7.54
CA TRP A 116 -3.65 -0.86 7.80
C TRP A 116 -4.68 -0.66 6.70
N GLY A 117 -4.66 0.49 6.01
CA GLY A 117 -5.51 0.73 4.84
C GLY A 117 -5.24 -0.30 3.73
N LYS A 118 -3.96 -0.56 3.44
CA LYS A 118 -3.53 -1.58 2.48
C LYS A 118 -3.93 -2.99 2.91
N ILE A 119 -3.66 -3.37 4.16
CA ILE A 119 -4.06 -4.68 4.71
C ILE A 119 -5.57 -4.88 4.59
N PHE A 120 -6.36 -3.88 4.99
CA PHE A 120 -7.81 -3.95 4.90
C PHE A 120 -8.29 -4.08 3.46
N GLY A 121 -7.73 -3.27 2.55
CA GLY A 121 -8.00 -3.37 1.11
C GLY A 121 -7.73 -4.79 0.59
N MET A 122 -6.57 -5.36 0.89
CA MET A 122 -6.23 -6.72 0.49
C MET A 122 -7.26 -7.74 0.97
N LEU A 123 -7.64 -7.70 2.25
CA LEU A 123 -8.60 -8.66 2.81
C LEU A 123 -10.01 -8.47 2.24
N ALA A 124 -10.41 -7.25 1.95
CA ALA A 124 -11.72 -6.93 1.38
C ALA A 124 -11.84 -7.40 -0.09
N PHE A 125 -10.82 -7.12 -0.91
CA PHE A 125 -10.89 -7.35 -2.36
C PHE A 125 -10.48 -8.76 -2.78
N SER A 126 -9.81 -9.51 -1.91
CA SER A 126 -9.48 -10.92 -2.14
C SER A 126 -10.64 -11.88 -1.84
N SER A 127 -11.79 -11.39 -1.36
CA SER A 127 -12.93 -12.25 -1.06
C SER A 127 -13.88 -12.38 -2.24
N GLU A 128 -14.22 -13.62 -2.61
CA GLU A 128 -15.21 -13.88 -3.65
C GLU A 128 -16.66 -13.83 -3.10
N ASP A 129 -16.85 -14.30 -1.85
CA ASP A 129 -18.17 -14.58 -1.27
C ASP A 129 -18.48 -13.90 0.07
N SER A 130 -17.48 -13.47 0.83
CA SER A 130 -17.64 -12.87 2.16
C SER A 130 -17.23 -11.39 2.22
N PHE A 131 -17.58 -10.68 3.30
CA PHE A 131 -17.21 -9.26 3.48
C PHE A 131 -15.68 -9.04 3.57
N ILE A 132 -14.96 -10.02 4.12
CA ILE A 132 -13.50 -10.05 4.27
C ILE A 132 -13.06 -11.49 4.00
N ASN A 133 -11.98 -11.69 3.26
CA ASN A 133 -11.38 -13.00 3.05
C ASN A 133 -10.71 -13.48 4.35
N MET A 134 -11.46 -14.23 5.14
CA MET A 134 -11.02 -14.76 6.44
C MET A 134 -9.95 -15.85 6.29
N ALA A 135 -9.82 -16.48 5.11
CA ALA A 135 -8.79 -17.49 4.89
C ALA A 135 -7.37 -16.88 4.94
N LEU A 136 -7.22 -15.61 4.55
CA LEU A 136 -5.95 -14.88 4.64
C LEU A 136 -5.55 -14.53 6.08
N LEU A 137 -6.46 -14.65 7.05
CA LEU A 137 -6.16 -14.43 8.47
C LEU A 137 -5.61 -15.68 9.17
N GLY A 138 -5.54 -16.83 8.47
CA GLY A 138 -4.91 -18.04 9.00
C GLY A 138 -3.44 -17.79 9.35
N GLY A 139 -3.10 -17.86 10.64
CA GLY A 139 -1.74 -17.60 11.14
C GLY A 139 -1.46 -16.16 11.59
N VAL A 140 -2.46 -15.28 11.57
CA VAL A 140 -2.34 -13.90 12.10
C VAL A 140 -2.38 -13.92 13.63
N PRO A 141 -1.44 -13.25 14.33
CA PRO A 141 -1.48 -13.12 15.78
C PRO A 141 -2.80 -12.48 16.26
N THR A 142 -3.37 -12.99 17.34
CA THR A 142 -4.62 -12.49 17.97
C THR A 142 -4.53 -11.03 18.40
N SER A 143 -3.31 -10.52 18.67
CA SER A 143 -3.02 -9.11 18.94
C SER A 143 -3.25 -8.19 17.74
N LEU A 144 -3.17 -8.72 16.52
CA LEU A 144 -3.48 -8.02 15.28
C LEU A 144 -5.01 -7.99 15.04
N MET A 145 -5.70 -9.07 15.41
CA MET A 145 -7.16 -9.20 15.32
C MET A 145 -7.89 -8.24 16.28
N SER A 146 -7.33 -7.98 17.46
CA SER A 146 -7.92 -7.06 18.44
C SER A 146 -7.93 -5.59 18.00
N LEU A 147 -7.13 -5.23 16.98
CA LEU A 147 -7.07 -3.88 16.42
C LEU A 147 -8.10 -3.65 15.29
N MET A 148 -8.67 -4.71 14.71
CA MET A 148 -9.64 -4.60 13.61
C MET A 148 -10.86 -3.71 13.93
N PRO A 149 -11.45 -3.72 15.13
CA PRO A 149 -12.55 -2.81 15.48
C PRO A 149 -12.16 -1.33 15.49
N ALA A 150 -10.95 -1.00 15.95
CA ALA A 150 -10.44 0.38 15.97
C ALA A 150 -10.11 0.87 14.54
N LEU A 151 -9.73 -0.05 13.66
CA LEU A 151 -9.42 0.21 12.26
C LEU A 151 -10.68 0.41 11.40
N LEU A 152 -11.72 -0.41 11.58
CA LEU A 152 -13.03 -0.22 10.95
C LEU A 152 -13.69 1.10 11.38
N TYR A 153 -13.49 1.49 12.64
CA TYR A 153 -13.98 2.76 13.18
C TYR A 153 -13.28 3.99 12.56
N ARG A 154 -12.01 3.89 12.18
CA ARG A 154 -11.27 5.00 11.53
C ARG A 154 -11.36 5.00 10.00
N ALA A 155 -11.59 3.86 9.37
CA ALA A 155 -11.97 3.78 7.95
C ALA A 155 -13.33 4.44 7.66
N HIS A 156 -14.17 4.62 8.68
CA HIS A 156 -15.37 5.45 8.63
C HIS A 156 -15.04 6.96 8.59
N ASP A 157 -13.88 7.37 9.11
CA ASP A 157 -13.50 8.78 9.32
C ASP A 157 -12.62 9.33 8.17
N GLN A 158 -11.97 8.47 7.39
CA GLN A 158 -11.24 8.88 6.20
C GLN A 158 -12.18 8.97 4.99
N ASP A 159 -12.45 10.23 4.66
CA ASP A 159 -13.09 10.84 3.49
C ASP A 159 -13.54 9.99 2.31
N LYS A 160 -14.63 10.50 1.70
CA LYS A 160 -15.49 9.89 0.69
C LYS A 160 -14.81 9.51 -0.65
N GLU A 161 -13.49 9.52 -0.82
CA GLU A 161 -12.83 9.22 -2.12
C GLU A 161 -11.89 7.99 -2.07
N SER A 162 -11.13 7.83 -0.99
CA SER A 162 -10.03 6.85 -0.86
C SER A 162 -10.38 5.37 -1.14
N ASN A 163 -11.58 4.91 -0.76
CA ASN A 163 -11.94 3.48 -0.86
C ASN A 163 -12.11 2.97 -2.30
N SER A 164 -12.43 3.84 -3.26
CA SER A 164 -12.59 3.40 -4.66
C SER A 164 -11.26 3.16 -5.38
N GLU A 165 -10.18 3.73 -4.87
CA GLU A 165 -8.86 3.73 -5.51
C GLU A 165 -8.02 2.52 -5.09
N VAL A 166 -8.10 2.10 -3.83
CA VAL A 166 -7.48 0.84 -3.34
C VAL A 166 -8.07 -0.37 -4.08
N THR A 167 -9.36 -0.31 -4.41
CA THR A 167 -10.06 -1.32 -5.21
C THR A 167 -9.40 -1.45 -6.58
N ASP A 168 -9.22 -0.32 -7.26
CA ASP A 168 -8.71 -0.26 -8.64
C ASP A 168 -7.25 -0.77 -8.72
N LEU A 169 -6.43 -0.45 -7.71
CA LEU A 169 -5.06 -0.93 -7.59
C LEU A 169 -4.96 -2.44 -7.36
N TYR A 170 -5.78 -2.98 -6.46
CA TYR A 170 -5.80 -4.43 -6.22
C TYR A 170 -6.08 -5.19 -7.51
N PHE A 171 -7.02 -4.69 -8.33
CA PHE A 171 -7.31 -5.29 -9.64
C PHE A 171 -6.18 -5.12 -10.66
N GLU A 172 -5.46 -4.00 -10.64
CA GLU A 172 -4.28 -3.81 -11.51
C GLU A 172 -3.13 -4.75 -11.12
N LEU A 173 -2.90 -4.98 -9.82
CA LEU A 173 -1.88 -5.90 -9.33
C LEU A 173 -2.22 -7.37 -9.55
N THR A 174 -3.49 -7.73 -9.46
CA THR A 174 -3.96 -9.13 -9.53
C THR A 174 -4.46 -9.55 -10.90
N ASN A 175 -4.64 -8.61 -11.84
CA ASN A 175 -5.36 -8.81 -13.10
C ASN A 175 -6.78 -9.40 -12.92
N ALA A 176 -7.37 -9.30 -11.72
CA ALA A 176 -8.68 -9.86 -11.45
C ALA A 176 -9.81 -9.03 -12.11
N LYS A 177 -10.94 -9.67 -12.42
CA LYS A 177 -12.11 -8.99 -13.02
C LYS A 177 -12.99 -8.37 -11.93
N ARG A 178 -13.38 -7.09 -12.11
CA ARG A 178 -14.36 -6.43 -11.23
C ARG A 178 -15.70 -7.16 -11.30
N CYS A 179 -16.25 -7.53 -10.14
CA CYS A 179 -17.63 -8.00 -10.00
C CYS A 179 -18.54 -6.93 -9.33
N TRP A 180 -19.85 -7.03 -9.53
CA TRP A 180 -20.88 -6.08 -9.04
C TRP A 180 -20.81 -5.76 -7.53
N LYS A 181 -20.28 -6.66 -6.70
CA LYS A 181 -20.07 -6.42 -5.26
C LYS A 181 -19.00 -5.36 -4.98
N HIS A 182 -17.97 -5.23 -5.84
CA HIS A 182 -16.91 -4.21 -5.75
C HIS A 182 -17.43 -2.80 -6.03
N VAL A 183 -18.51 -2.70 -6.82
CA VAL A 183 -19.24 -1.44 -7.03
C VAL A 183 -20.02 -1.06 -5.76
N GLY A 184 -20.53 -2.04 -5.01
CA GLY A 184 -21.23 -1.85 -3.74
C GLY A 184 -20.42 -1.10 -2.69
N TRP A 185 -19.08 -1.14 -2.74
CA TRP A 185 -18.20 -0.36 -1.86
C TRP A 185 -18.25 1.15 -2.14
N LYS A 186 -18.46 1.57 -3.40
CA LYS A 186 -18.72 2.99 -3.75
C LYS A 186 -20.04 3.50 -3.15
N TYR A 187 -21.03 2.63 -2.99
CA TYR A 187 -22.37 2.94 -2.47
C TYR A 187 -22.55 2.66 -0.97
N MET A 188 -21.71 1.81 -0.36
CA MET A 188 -21.69 1.54 1.10
C MET A 188 -21.19 2.74 1.92
N LYS A 189 -20.79 3.84 1.27
CA LYS A 189 -20.58 5.18 1.88
C LYS A 189 -21.77 5.64 2.72
N HIS A 190 -22.97 5.10 2.48
CA HIS A 190 -24.15 5.39 3.27
C HIS A 190 -24.64 4.18 4.06
N THR A 191 -24.12 4.07 5.29
CA THR A 191 -24.82 3.59 6.49
C THR A 191 -25.17 2.09 6.60
N ARG A 192 -24.94 1.55 7.81
CA ARG A 192 -25.42 0.26 8.39
C ARG A 192 -24.62 -1.02 8.17
N SER A 193 -23.80 -1.16 7.12
CA SER A 193 -23.02 -2.41 6.92
C SER A 193 -21.76 -2.48 7.81
N LEU A 194 -20.95 -1.42 7.83
CA LEU A 194 -19.73 -1.33 8.63
C LEU A 194 -19.98 -1.31 10.15
N SER A 195 -21.09 -0.74 10.62
CA SER A 195 -21.49 -0.80 12.04
C SER A 195 -21.95 -2.22 12.44
N ARG A 196 -22.54 -2.98 11.52
CA ARG A 196 -22.85 -4.41 11.73
C ARG A 196 -21.59 -5.27 11.73
N VAL A 197 -20.62 -4.97 10.87
CA VAL A 197 -19.30 -5.64 10.88
C VAL A 197 -18.54 -5.29 12.16
N TYR A 198 -18.54 -4.02 12.57
CA TYR A 198 -18.03 -3.61 13.88
C TYR A 198 -18.73 -4.38 15.00
N GLY A 199 -20.06 -4.54 14.96
CA GLY A 199 -20.81 -5.37 15.92
C GLY A 199 -20.44 -6.86 15.86
N LEU A 200 -20.23 -7.42 14.67
CA LEU A 200 -19.85 -8.81 14.44
C LEU A 200 -18.44 -9.10 14.98
N VAL A 201 -17.48 -8.22 14.68
CA VAL A 201 -16.08 -8.30 15.13
C VAL A 201 -15.95 -7.95 16.61
N ARG A 202 -16.76 -7.01 17.14
CA ARG A 202 -16.81 -6.75 18.60
C ARG A 202 -17.40 -7.94 19.37
N GLY A 203 -18.27 -8.73 18.72
CA GLY A 203 -18.76 -10.02 19.22
C GLY A 203 -17.75 -11.17 19.10
N TRP A 204 -16.64 -11.00 18.39
CA TRP A 204 -15.53 -11.97 18.31
C TRP A 204 -14.53 -11.86 19.46
N VAL A 205 -14.71 -10.89 20.36
CA VAL A 205 -14.08 -10.95 21.69
C VAL A 205 -14.76 -12.08 22.45
N VAL A 206 -14.26 -13.31 22.29
CA VAL A 206 -14.68 -14.42 23.14
C VAL A 206 -14.19 -14.13 24.56
N PRO A 207 -15.07 -14.17 25.57
CA PRO A 207 -14.69 -14.04 26.97
C PRO A 207 -13.96 -15.32 27.41
N SER A 208 -12.66 -15.22 27.68
CA SER A 208 -11.94 -16.02 28.67
C SER A 208 -10.48 -15.57 28.76
N MET A 209 -10.26 -14.44 29.44
CA MET A 209 -9.23 -14.47 30.47
C MET A 209 -9.78 -15.32 31.60
N ASN A 210 -9.31 -16.56 31.69
CA ASN A 210 -9.23 -17.41 32.88
C ASN A 210 -8.79 -18.79 32.41
N VAL A 211 -7.47 -19.01 32.31
CA VAL A 211 -6.62 -19.83 33.22
C VAL A 211 -5.18 -19.41 32.95
#